data_AF-A0A850SKD1-F1
#
_entry.id   AF-A0A850SKD1-F1
#
_cell.length_a   1.000
_cell.length_b   1.000
_cell.length_c   1.000
_cell.angle_alpha   90.00
_cell.angle_beta   90.00
_cell.angle_gamma   90.00
#
_symmetry.space_group_name_H-M   'P 1'
#
loop_
_entity.id
_entity.type
_entity.pdbx_description
1 polymer ?
#
loop_
_entity_poly.entity_id
_entity_poly.type
_entity_poly.pdbx_seq_one_letter_code
_entity_poly.pdbx_strand_id
1 'polypeptide(L)'
;MTKAYLDLARTNLTDREMAKMYAEKATTFLDTWMSEIKERNERVGTDLSASLSQLPVSIEERQSAAQIREQVHDIRDLIAEAVSVRIDRAELASSATWSLVMAKVLSESLLQYQVSQGVEEGLAYELAYGIKKMSEMGNMTSTMEPGAMKMAQYNAAKALASKAFYISTKIKKSDATDPALVDTAKMSLRQVKIGIEDKMPWMQVITTMHQKVHENLRMGFNLQMKMQM
;
A
#
# COMPACT_ATOMS: atom_id res chain seq x y z
N MET A 1 0.26 -4.26 2.65
CA MET A 1 0.94 -4.01 1.35
C MET A 1 1.36 -5.33 0.71
N THR A 2 2.06 -6.22 1.42
CA THR A 2 2.44 -7.58 0.96
C THR A 2 1.37 -8.33 0.15
N LYS A 3 0.14 -8.48 0.68
CA LYS A 3 -0.93 -9.19 -0.05
C LYS A 3 -1.26 -8.60 -1.42
N ALA A 4 -1.13 -7.28 -1.61
CA ALA A 4 -1.37 -6.63 -2.91
C ALA A 4 -0.24 -6.94 -3.91
N TYR A 5 1.02 -6.92 -3.46
CA TYR A 5 2.17 -7.29 -4.28
C TYR A 5 2.19 -8.78 -4.63
N LEU A 6 1.77 -9.66 -3.72
CA LEU A 6 1.54 -11.08 -4.01
C LEU A 6 0.47 -11.28 -5.09
N ASP A 7 -0.64 -10.54 -5.00
CA ASP A 7 -1.70 -10.60 -6.02
C ASP A 7 -1.17 -10.14 -7.39
N LEU A 8 -0.34 -9.08 -7.44
CA LEU A 8 0.30 -8.61 -8.66
C LEU A 8 1.31 -9.61 -9.23
N ALA A 9 2.17 -10.22 -8.40
CA ALA A 9 3.09 -11.26 -8.84
C ALA A 9 2.32 -12.42 -9.50
N ARG A 10 1.23 -12.84 -8.87
CA ARG A 10 0.35 -13.91 -9.35
C ARG A 10 -0.34 -13.59 -10.68
N THR A 11 -0.77 -12.35 -10.91
CA THR A 11 -1.49 -11.97 -12.14
C THR A 11 -0.58 -11.64 -13.31
N ASN A 12 0.71 -11.44 -13.07
CA ASN A 12 1.68 -11.04 -14.11
C ASN A 12 2.61 -12.19 -14.51
N LEU A 13 2.27 -13.46 -14.27
CA LEU A 13 3.16 -14.60 -14.56
C LEU A 13 3.54 -14.76 -16.05
N THR A 14 2.84 -14.09 -16.96
CA THR A 14 3.21 -13.99 -18.38
C THR A 14 4.38 -13.05 -18.62
N ASP A 15 4.58 -12.06 -17.74
CA ASP A 15 5.73 -11.15 -17.67
C ASP A 15 6.53 -11.48 -16.41
N ARG A 16 7.48 -12.42 -16.53
CA ARG A 16 8.21 -12.94 -15.37
C ARG A 16 9.08 -11.91 -14.67
N GLU A 17 9.63 -10.94 -15.40
CA GLU A 17 10.43 -9.87 -14.79
C GLU A 17 9.53 -9.01 -13.90
N MET A 18 8.34 -8.64 -14.39
CA MET A 18 7.36 -7.90 -13.62
C MET A 18 6.81 -8.73 -12.43
N ALA A 19 6.51 -10.01 -12.64
CA ALA A 19 6.08 -10.89 -11.56
C ALA A 19 7.14 -11.05 -10.46
N LYS A 20 8.41 -11.22 -10.84
CA LYS A 20 9.54 -11.30 -9.91
C LYS A 20 9.71 -10.00 -9.13
N MET A 21 9.68 -8.85 -9.80
CA MET A 21 9.75 -7.53 -9.15
C MET A 21 8.67 -7.37 -8.08
N TYR A 22 7.43 -7.80 -8.36
CA TYR A 22 6.35 -7.75 -7.37
C TYR A 22 6.54 -8.75 -6.23
N ALA A 23 7.05 -9.94 -6.50
CA ALA A 23 7.38 -10.92 -5.45
C ALA A 23 8.48 -10.37 -4.52
N GLU A 24 9.53 -9.75 -5.08
CA GLU A 24 10.58 -9.08 -4.30
C GLU A 24 10.03 -7.91 -3.48
N LYS A 25 9.14 -7.09 -4.03
CA LYS A 25 8.47 -6.04 -3.22
C LYS A 25 7.54 -6.60 -2.15
N ALA A 26 7.01 -7.82 -2.29
CA ALA A 26 6.20 -8.40 -1.24
C ALA A 26 7.01 -8.69 0.04
N THR A 27 8.30 -9.03 -0.09
CA THR A 27 9.17 -9.38 1.04
C THR A 27 9.49 -8.16 1.92
N THR A 28 9.75 -7.00 1.32
CA THR A 28 10.26 -5.80 2.01
C THR A 28 9.36 -5.24 3.11
N PHE A 29 8.05 -5.56 3.11
CA PHE A 29 7.11 -4.99 4.08
C PHE A 29 7.00 -5.76 5.39
N LEU A 30 7.53 -6.99 5.44
CA LEU A 30 7.43 -7.85 6.63
C LEU A 30 8.75 -7.99 7.37
N ASP A 31 9.87 -7.59 6.77
CA ASP A 31 11.21 -7.69 7.38
C ASP A 31 11.25 -7.05 8.78
N THR A 32 10.67 -5.87 8.95
CA THR A 32 10.61 -5.16 10.23
C THR A 32 9.83 -5.92 11.32
N TRP A 33 8.85 -6.75 10.93
CA TRP A 33 7.95 -7.43 11.87
C TRP A 33 8.26 -8.92 12.03
N MET A 34 9.20 -9.46 11.25
CA MET A 34 9.44 -10.90 11.18
C MET A 34 9.94 -11.46 12.51
N SER A 35 10.80 -10.72 13.21
CA SER A 35 11.26 -11.09 14.56
C SER A 35 10.09 -11.19 15.53
N GLU A 36 9.21 -10.19 15.57
CA GLU A 36 8.05 -10.16 16.46
C GLU A 36 7.04 -11.26 16.14
N ILE A 37 6.83 -11.58 14.85
CA ILE A 37 5.98 -12.69 14.43
C ILE A 37 6.58 -14.00 14.92
N LYS A 38 7.89 -14.20 14.75
CA LYS A 38 8.60 -15.41 15.18
C LYS A 38 8.58 -15.57 16.70
N GLU A 39 8.74 -14.49 17.46
CA GLU A 39 8.65 -14.52 18.93
C GLU A 39 7.30 -15.01 19.43
N ARG A 40 6.20 -14.68 18.72
CA ARG A 40 4.85 -15.11 19.10
C ARG A 40 4.47 -16.48 18.56
N ASN A 41 4.94 -16.81 17.37
CA ASN A 41 4.69 -18.10 16.73
C ASN A 41 5.88 -18.43 15.82
N GLU A 42 6.82 -19.19 16.38
CA GLU A 42 8.08 -19.53 15.71
C GLU A 42 7.85 -20.24 14.37
N ARG A 43 6.88 -21.16 14.34
CA ARG A 43 6.51 -21.91 13.14
C ARG A 43 6.05 -20.95 12.04
N VAL A 44 5.05 -20.11 12.31
CA VAL A 44 4.50 -19.18 11.32
C VAL A 44 5.56 -18.18 10.85
N GLY A 45 6.38 -17.64 11.76
CA GLY A 45 7.45 -16.72 11.39
C GLY A 45 8.50 -17.37 10.48
N THR A 46 8.89 -18.60 10.78
CA THR A 46 9.86 -19.36 9.97
C THR A 46 9.30 -19.72 8.60
N ASP A 47 8.10 -20.29 8.56
CA ASP A 47 7.44 -20.72 7.31
C ASP A 47 7.15 -19.52 6.41
N LEU A 48 6.69 -18.40 6.98
CA LEU A 48 6.38 -17.18 6.23
C LEU A 48 7.64 -16.55 5.64
N SER A 49 8.72 -16.45 6.44
CA SER A 49 10.00 -15.92 5.98
C SER A 49 10.56 -16.75 4.82
N ALA A 50 10.63 -18.08 4.98
CA ALA A 50 11.11 -18.99 3.94
C ALA A 50 10.26 -18.90 2.67
N SER A 51 8.93 -18.93 2.79
CA SER A 51 8.03 -18.90 1.65
C SER A 51 8.11 -17.58 0.87
N LEU A 52 8.24 -16.45 1.57
CA LEU A 52 8.42 -15.13 0.94
C LEU A 52 9.74 -15.03 0.18
N SER A 53 10.84 -15.53 0.75
CA SER A 53 12.15 -15.55 0.08
C SER A 53 12.20 -16.51 -1.12
N GLN A 54 11.44 -17.61 -1.07
CA GLN A 54 11.43 -18.63 -2.13
C GLN A 54 10.57 -18.23 -3.35
N LEU A 55 9.58 -17.36 -3.19
CA LEU A 55 8.67 -16.99 -4.27
C LEU A 55 9.39 -16.32 -5.47
N PRO A 56 10.24 -15.28 -5.29
CA PRO A 56 11.00 -14.71 -6.40
C PRO A 56 11.89 -15.73 -7.12
N VAL A 57 12.54 -16.62 -6.36
CA VAL A 57 13.39 -17.70 -6.90
C VAL A 57 12.57 -18.65 -7.76
N SER A 58 11.39 -19.07 -7.28
CA SER A 58 10.51 -19.98 -8.01
C SER A 58 10.00 -19.37 -9.34
N ILE A 59 9.75 -18.05 -9.36
CA ILE A 59 9.38 -17.32 -10.59
C ILE A 59 10.56 -17.28 -11.57
N GLU A 60 11.76 -17.00 -11.07
CA GLU A 60 13.01 -16.95 -11.85
C GLU A 60 13.39 -18.31 -12.45
N GLU A 61 13.26 -19.38 -11.67
CA GLU A 61 13.45 -20.78 -12.09
C GLU A 61 12.35 -21.31 -13.01
N ARG A 62 11.38 -20.46 -13.38
CA ARG A 62 10.32 -20.77 -14.35
C ARG A 62 9.42 -21.92 -13.91
N GLN A 63 9.15 -22.06 -12.62
CA GLN A 63 8.12 -22.98 -12.15
C GLN A 63 6.77 -22.71 -12.82
N SER A 64 5.91 -23.73 -12.87
CA SER A 64 4.63 -23.62 -13.55
C SER A 64 3.73 -22.57 -12.89
N ALA A 65 2.86 -21.94 -13.68
CA ALA A 65 1.95 -20.94 -13.14
C ALA A 65 1.00 -21.50 -12.06
N ALA A 66 0.72 -22.81 -12.09
CA ALA A 66 -0.05 -23.48 -11.04
C ALA A 66 0.73 -23.53 -9.72
N GLN A 67 2.00 -23.95 -9.75
CA GLN A 67 2.88 -23.98 -8.57
C GLN A 67 3.05 -22.58 -7.95
N ILE A 68 3.28 -21.55 -8.77
CA ILE A 68 3.41 -20.18 -8.25
C ILE A 68 2.09 -19.69 -7.62
N ARG A 69 0.94 -20.05 -8.20
CA ARG A 69 -0.37 -19.71 -7.62
C ARG A 69 -0.59 -20.39 -6.26
N GLU A 70 -0.17 -21.65 -6.13
CA GLU A 70 -0.19 -22.41 -4.87
C GLU A 70 0.69 -21.71 -3.82
N GLN A 71 1.96 -21.42 -4.15
CA GLN A 71 2.86 -20.71 -3.25
C GLN A 71 2.31 -19.35 -2.78
N VAL A 72 1.74 -18.57 -3.70
CA VAL A 72 1.10 -17.29 -3.34
C VAL A 72 -0.10 -17.51 -2.40
N HIS A 73 -0.86 -18.58 -2.60
CA HIS A 73 -1.96 -18.94 -1.70
C HIS A 73 -1.44 -19.27 -0.30
N ASP A 74 -0.43 -20.14 -0.20
CA ASP A 74 0.15 -20.57 1.08
C ASP A 74 0.74 -19.39 1.86
N ILE A 75 1.46 -18.49 1.18
CA ILE A 75 1.97 -17.26 1.80
C ILE A 75 0.82 -16.41 2.36
N ARG A 76 -0.32 -16.31 1.65
CA ARG A 76 -1.46 -15.50 2.12
C ARG A 76 -2.12 -16.09 3.36
N ASP A 77 -2.15 -17.41 3.46
CA ASP A 77 -2.66 -18.15 4.62
C ASP A 77 -1.73 -17.97 5.82
N LEU A 78 -0.41 -18.10 5.62
CA LEU A 78 0.58 -17.79 6.65
C LEU A 78 0.48 -16.34 7.14
N ILE A 79 0.27 -15.36 6.25
CA ILE A 79 0.02 -13.96 6.67
C ILE A 79 -1.29 -13.85 7.46
N ALA A 80 -2.35 -14.59 7.08
CA ALA A 80 -3.61 -14.55 7.81
C ALA A 80 -3.45 -15.12 9.22
N GLU A 81 -2.72 -16.24 9.36
CA GLU A 81 -2.38 -16.83 10.64
C GLU A 81 -1.53 -15.87 11.48
N ALA A 82 -0.46 -15.30 10.90
CA ALA A 82 0.41 -14.34 11.58
C ALA A 82 -0.38 -13.15 12.13
N VAL A 83 -1.30 -12.59 11.35
CA VAL A 83 -2.19 -11.50 11.80
C VAL A 83 -3.07 -11.95 12.96
N SER A 84 -3.64 -13.15 12.89
CA SER A 84 -4.54 -13.67 13.93
C SER A 84 -3.86 -13.96 15.26
N VAL A 85 -2.58 -14.33 15.24
CA VAL A 85 -1.79 -14.64 16.44
C VAL A 85 -1.12 -13.38 17.01
N ARG A 86 -0.83 -12.38 16.17
CA ARG A 86 -0.09 -11.18 16.56
C ARG A 86 -0.97 -10.01 17.01
N ILE A 87 -2.15 -9.86 16.42
CA ILE A 87 -3.01 -8.68 16.60
C ILE A 87 -4.28 -9.09 17.36
N ASP A 88 -4.58 -8.35 18.42
CA ASP A 88 -5.75 -8.62 19.24
C ASP A 88 -7.06 -8.41 18.46
N ARG A 89 -8.07 -9.23 18.75
CA ARG A 89 -9.38 -9.15 18.07
C ARG A 89 -10.03 -7.77 18.20
N ALA A 90 -9.82 -7.09 19.32
CA ALA A 90 -10.32 -5.73 19.53
C ALA A 90 -9.68 -4.73 18.55
N GLU A 91 -8.36 -4.84 18.33
CA GLU A 91 -7.65 -4.00 17.35
C GLU A 91 -8.08 -4.31 15.91
N LEU A 92 -8.32 -5.60 15.59
CA LEU A 92 -8.85 -6.03 14.30
C LEU A 92 -10.30 -5.56 14.04
N ALA A 93 -11.03 -5.17 15.08
CA ALA A 93 -12.38 -4.60 14.97
C ALA A 93 -12.40 -3.06 14.98
N SER A 94 -11.28 -2.41 15.30
CA SER A 94 -11.20 -0.96 15.49
C SER A 94 -11.19 -0.20 14.17
N SER A 95 -12.17 0.69 13.98
CA SER A 95 -12.22 1.60 12.83
C SER A 95 -11.04 2.58 12.80
N ALA A 96 -10.51 2.97 13.96
CA ALA A 96 -9.30 3.78 14.06
C ALA A 96 -8.07 3.01 13.54
N THR A 97 -7.91 1.74 13.93
CA THR A 97 -6.85 0.87 13.42
C THR A 97 -6.97 0.69 11.90
N TRP A 98 -8.16 0.39 11.38
CA TRP A 98 -8.36 0.26 9.93
C TRP A 98 -8.14 1.57 9.18
N SER A 99 -8.40 2.73 9.79
CA SER A 99 -8.08 4.04 9.22
C SER A 99 -6.58 4.24 9.07
N LEU A 100 -5.79 3.86 10.08
CA LEU A 100 -4.33 3.90 10.01
C LEU A 100 -3.77 2.91 8.97
N VAL A 101 -4.29 1.68 8.94
CA VAL A 101 -3.90 0.68 7.94
C VAL A 101 -4.22 1.15 6.53
N MET A 102 -5.39 1.75 6.32
CA MET A 102 -5.79 2.33 5.04
C MET A 102 -4.85 3.46 4.61
N ALA A 103 -4.57 4.40 5.51
CA ALA A 103 -3.66 5.53 5.25
C ALA A 103 -2.27 5.04 4.85
N LYS A 104 -1.70 4.05 5.56
CA LYS A 104 -0.40 3.46 5.20
C LYS A 104 -0.41 2.84 3.79
N VAL A 105 -1.44 2.08 3.44
CA VAL A 105 -1.56 1.47 2.10
C VAL A 105 -1.75 2.53 1.00
N LEU A 106 -2.49 3.60 1.29
CA LEU A 106 -2.73 4.69 0.36
C LEU A 106 -1.47 5.53 0.12
N SER A 107 -0.70 5.81 1.17
CA SER A 107 0.60 6.50 1.03
C SER A 107 1.54 5.72 0.11
N GLU A 108 1.67 4.41 0.30
CA GLU A 108 2.47 3.55 -0.58
C GLU A 108 1.94 3.56 -2.02
N SER A 109 0.62 3.55 -2.21
CA SER A 109 0.00 3.70 -3.54
C SER A 109 0.46 4.98 -4.26
N LEU A 110 0.57 6.09 -3.54
CA LEU A 110 0.97 7.37 -4.14
C LEU A 110 2.46 7.46 -4.37
N LEU A 111 3.28 6.85 -3.52
CA LEU A 111 4.71 6.72 -3.78
C LEU A 111 4.96 6.00 -5.11
N GLN A 112 4.30 4.85 -5.32
CA GLN A 112 4.37 4.13 -6.59
C GLN A 112 3.83 4.96 -7.75
N TYR A 113 2.76 5.73 -7.54
CA TYR A 113 2.18 6.57 -8.60
C TYR A 113 3.12 7.70 -9.02
N GLN A 114 3.74 8.37 -8.06
CA GLN A 114 4.76 9.38 -8.30
C GLN A 114 5.92 8.81 -9.13
N VAL A 115 6.49 7.69 -8.69
CA VAL A 115 7.60 7.02 -9.38
C VAL A 115 7.19 6.60 -10.79
N SER A 116 5.93 6.19 -10.98
CA SER A 116 5.39 5.84 -12.29
C SER A 116 5.37 7.01 -13.29
N GLN A 117 5.27 8.25 -12.79
CA GLN A 117 5.33 9.48 -13.60
C GLN A 117 6.76 10.02 -13.77
N GLY A 118 7.78 9.23 -13.42
CA GLY A 118 9.18 9.61 -13.61
C GLY A 118 9.74 10.54 -12.53
N VAL A 119 9.02 10.73 -11.44
CA VAL A 119 9.46 11.54 -10.30
C VAL A 119 10.29 10.70 -9.35
N GLU A 120 11.36 11.29 -8.83
CA GLU A 120 12.22 10.67 -7.82
C GLU A 120 11.42 10.23 -6.60
N GLU A 121 11.73 9.06 -6.05
CA GLU A 121 11.07 8.52 -4.86
C GLU A 121 11.25 9.47 -3.66
N GLY A 122 10.22 9.62 -2.82
CA GLY A 122 10.30 10.45 -1.61
C GLY A 122 9.75 11.88 -1.74
N LEU A 123 9.68 12.49 -2.94
CA LEU A 123 9.08 13.84 -3.08
C LEU A 123 7.61 13.92 -2.60
N ALA A 124 6.85 12.83 -2.76
CA ALA A 124 5.46 12.71 -2.29
C ALA A 124 5.40 12.83 -0.78
N TYR A 125 6.32 12.13 -0.12
CA TYR A 125 6.48 12.18 1.31
C TYR A 125 6.84 13.61 1.73
N GLU A 126 7.87 14.22 1.14
CA GLU A 126 8.29 15.58 1.50
C GLU A 126 7.16 16.61 1.43
N LEU A 127 6.30 16.52 0.41
CA LEU A 127 5.15 17.41 0.28
C LEU A 127 4.01 17.09 1.23
N ALA A 128 3.68 15.80 1.38
CA ALA A 128 2.64 15.37 2.30
C ALA A 128 3.00 15.72 3.75
N TYR A 129 4.27 15.88 4.08
CA TYR A 129 4.72 16.24 5.43
C TYR A 129 5.20 17.69 5.55
N GLY A 130 5.04 18.51 4.50
CA GLY A 130 5.44 19.92 4.51
C GLY A 130 6.94 20.14 4.71
N ILE A 131 7.76 19.10 4.51
CA ILE A 131 9.24 19.15 4.50
C ILE A 131 9.68 20.04 3.33
N LYS A 132 8.92 20.00 2.23
CA LYS A 132 9.11 20.86 1.05
C LYS A 132 7.82 21.63 0.78
N LYS A 133 7.92 22.94 0.54
CA LYS A 133 6.74 23.76 0.24
C LYS A 133 6.32 23.59 -1.22
N MET A 134 5.02 23.56 -1.49
CA MET A 134 4.50 23.57 -2.87
C MET A 134 5.01 24.76 -3.70
N SER A 135 5.28 25.90 -3.07
CA SER A 135 5.87 27.08 -3.74
C SER A 135 7.29 26.84 -4.24
N GLU A 136 8.05 25.94 -3.62
CA GLU A 136 9.42 25.58 -4.01
C GLU A 136 9.44 24.60 -5.20
N MET A 137 8.26 24.14 -5.65
CA MET A 137 8.09 23.24 -6.80
C MET A 137 7.56 23.89 -8.07
N GLY A 138 7.27 25.20 -8.06
CA GLY A 138 6.73 25.91 -9.23
C GLY A 138 7.59 25.80 -10.50
N ASN A 139 8.87 25.43 -10.36
CA ASN A 139 9.79 25.17 -11.46
C ASN A 139 9.93 23.68 -11.86
N MET A 140 9.41 22.72 -11.08
CA MET A 140 9.52 21.28 -11.37
C MET A 140 8.38 20.72 -12.23
N THR A 141 7.22 21.40 -12.27
CA THR A 141 6.13 21.05 -13.20
C THR A 141 6.48 21.36 -14.66
N SER A 142 7.49 22.20 -14.89
CA SER A 142 7.93 22.66 -16.21
C SER A 142 8.91 21.71 -16.90
N THR A 143 9.50 20.75 -16.16
CA THR A 143 10.55 19.84 -16.65
C THR A 143 10.14 18.38 -16.69
N MET A 144 8.87 18.08 -16.40
CA MET A 144 8.31 16.77 -16.73
C MET A 144 8.13 16.68 -18.24
N GLU A 145 9.21 16.35 -18.96
CA GLU A 145 8.99 15.65 -20.22
C GLU A 145 8.12 14.43 -19.91
N PRO A 146 7.13 14.09 -20.75
CA PRO A 146 6.35 12.88 -20.60
C PRO A 146 7.29 11.67 -20.78
N GLY A 147 8.01 11.30 -19.73
CA GLY A 147 8.69 10.03 -19.63
C GLY A 147 7.65 8.94 -19.76
N ALA A 148 7.96 7.90 -20.53
CA ALA A 148 7.08 6.74 -20.65
C ALA A 148 6.72 6.25 -19.24
N MET A 149 5.43 6.21 -18.94
CA MET A 149 4.92 5.81 -17.63
C MET A 149 5.51 4.47 -17.23
N LYS A 150 6.13 4.38 -16.05
CA LYS A 150 6.71 3.13 -15.57
C LYS A 150 5.58 2.19 -15.15
N MET A 151 5.19 1.30 -16.07
CA MET A 151 3.96 0.51 -15.94
C MET A 151 3.94 -0.40 -14.72
N ALA A 152 5.09 -0.93 -14.28
CA ALA A 152 5.17 -1.75 -13.08
C ALA A 152 4.72 -0.97 -11.83
N GLN A 153 5.23 0.26 -11.64
CA GLN A 153 4.85 1.13 -10.54
C GLN A 153 3.43 1.67 -10.68
N TYR A 154 2.98 1.96 -11.91
CA TYR A 154 1.60 2.37 -12.16
C TYR A 154 0.59 1.26 -11.76
N ASN A 155 0.87 0.02 -12.15
CA ASN A 155 0.04 -1.14 -11.80
C ASN A 155 0.07 -1.39 -10.28
N ALA A 156 1.22 -1.20 -9.63
CA ALA A 156 1.34 -1.25 -8.17
C ALA A 156 0.46 -0.21 -7.49
N ALA A 157 0.54 1.05 -7.94
CA ALA A 157 -0.31 2.13 -7.46
C ALA A 157 -1.80 1.78 -7.57
N LYS A 158 -2.27 1.31 -8.74
CA LYS A 158 -3.67 0.92 -8.92
C LYS A 158 -4.12 -0.18 -7.96
N ALA A 159 -3.30 -1.22 -7.78
CA ALA A 159 -3.62 -2.33 -6.90
C ALA A 159 -3.69 -1.88 -5.42
N LEU A 160 -2.75 -1.04 -5.00
CA LEU A 160 -2.70 -0.49 -3.65
C LEU A 160 -3.85 0.47 -3.38
N ALA A 161 -4.19 1.38 -4.30
CA ALA A 161 -5.36 2.25 -4.20
C ALA A 161 -6.65 1.43 -4.08
N SER A 162 -6.79 0.38 -4.90
CA SER A 162 -7.94 -0.55 -4.81
C SER A 162 -7.99 -1.27 -3.47
N LYS A 163 -6.82 -1.65 -2.93
CA LYS A 163 -6.72 -2.28 -1.60
C LYS A 163 -7.09 -1.30 -0.49
N ALA A 164 -6.64 -0.06 -0.54
CA ALA A 164 -7.02 1.00 0.40
C ALA A 164 -8.53 1.23 0.35
N PHE A 165 -9.12 1.29 -0.85
CA PHE A 165 -10.56 1.40 -1.03
C PHE A 165 -11.32 0.22 -0.40
N TYR A 166 -10.86 -1.01 -0.60
CA TYR A 166 -11.42 -2.17 0.08
C TYR A 166 -11.30 -2.07 1.60
N ILE A 167 -10.15 -1.65 2.14
CA ILE A 167 -9.96 -1.47 3.58
C ILE A 167 -10.93 -0.42 4.14
N SER A 168 -11.24 0.63 3.38
CA SER A 168 -12.19 1.68 3.79
C SER A 168 -13.58 1.13 4.14
N THR A 169 -13.96 -0.02 3.58
CA THR A 169 -15.25 -0.68 3.89
C THR A 169 -15.30 -1.23 5.32
N LYS A 170 -14.14 -1.46 5.94
CA LYS A 170 -14.02 -1.91 7.34
C LYS A 170 -14.12 -0.78 8.36
N ILE A 171 -14.01 0.47 7.91
CA ILE A 171 -14.09 1.66 8.76
C ILE A 171 -15.56 2.01 8.96
N LYS A 172 -16.08 1.87 10.17
CA LYS A 172 -17.43 2.24 10.55
C LYS A 172 -17.45 3.68 11.01
N LYS A 173 -18.29 4.50 10.39
CA LYS A 173 -18.43 5.91 10.77
C LYS A 173 -19.10 6.12 12.12
N SER A 174 -19.82 5.11 12.62
CA SER A 174 -20.40 5.11 13.97
C SER A 174 -19.34 5.19 15.07
N ASP A 175 -18.11 4.78 14.76
CA ASP A 175 -17.01 4.72 15.71
C ASP A 175 -16.21 6.04 15.74
N ALA A 176 -16.60 7.02 14.91
CA ALA A 176 -15.92 8.30 14.74
C ALA A 176 -16.51 9.37 15.66
N THR A 177 -15.67 10.32 16.08
CA THR A 177 -16.11 11.53 16.79
C THR A 177 -16.90 12.46 15.87
N ASP A 178 -16.58 12.45 14.57
CA ASP A 178 -17.35 13.12 13.53
C ASP A 178 -17.56 12.19 12.32
N PRO A 179 -18.75 11.56 12.20
CA PRO A 179 -19.08 10.68 11.09
C PRO A 179 -19.06 11.34 9.70
N ALA A 180 -19.30 12.65 9.60
CA ALA A 180 -19.34 13.37 8.33
C ALA A 180 -17.93 13.51 7.71
N LEU A 181 -16.91 13.64 8.55
CA LEU A 181 -15.51 13.63 8.10
C LEU A 181 -15.13 12.27 7.52
N VAL A 182 -15.62 11.16 8.09
CA VAL A 182 -15.39 9.82 7.54
C VAL A 182 -16.04 9.65 6.17
N ASP A 183 -17.26 10.14 5.98
CA ASP A 183 -17.94 10.10 4.68
C ASP A 183 -17.16 10.92 3.63
N THR A 184 -16.70 12.12 4.01
CA THR A 184 -15.87 12.99 3.16
C THR A 184 -14.54 12.33 2.77
N ALA A 185 -13.88 11.66 3.72
CA ALA A 185 -12.65 10.92 3.47
C ALA A 185 -12.87 9.77 2.48
N LYS A 186 -13.95 9.00 2.62
CA LYS A 186 -14.28 7.90 1.71
C LYS A 186 -14.61 8.38 0.30
N MET A 187 -15.31 9.51 0.16
CA MET A 187 -15.55 10.13 -1.14
C MET A 187 -14.25 10.59 -1.79
N SER A 188 -13.38 11.23 -1.01
CA SER A 188 -12.08 11.72 -1.51
C SER A 188 -11.13 10.57 -1.87
N LEU A 189 -11.20 9.45 -1.17
CA LEU A 189 -10.48 8.22 -1.54
C LEU A 189 -10.91 7.68 -2.91
N ARG A 190 -12.21 7.77 -3.25
CA ARG A 190 -12.68 7.42 -4.61
C ARG A 190 -12.07 8.36 -5.64
N GLN A 191 -12.00 9.66 -5.36
CA GLN A 191 -11.37 10.63 -6.25
C GLN A 191 -9.88 10.34 -6.45
N VAL A 192 -9.15 9.97 -5.39
CA VAL A 192 -7.75 9.54 -5.49
C VAL A 192 -7.61 8.33 -6.40
N LYS A 193 -8.44 7.29 -6.20
CA LYS A 193 -8.43 6.09 -7.04
C LYS A 193 -8.69 6.42 -8.51
N ILE A 194 -9.72 7.22 -8.79
CA ILE A 194 -10.08 7.66 -10.15
C ILE A 194 -8.92 8.47 -10.75
N GLY A 195 -8.35 9.41 -10.00
CA GLY A 195 -7.23 10.23 -10.47
C GLY A 195 -6.00 9.39 -10.85
N ILE A 196 -5.71 8.33 -10.10
CA ILE A 196 -4.67 7.35 -10.49
C ILE A 196 -5.04 6.70 -11.82
N GLU A 197 -6.25 6.13 -11.93
CA GLU A 197 -6.72 5.40 -13.12
C GLU A 197 -6.77 6.27 -14.38
N ASP A 198 -7.14 7.54 -14.24
CA ASP A 198 -7.22 8.54 -15.29
C ASP A 198 -5.87 9.21 -15.58
N LYS A 199 -4.79 8.77 -14.91
CA LYS A 199 -3.43 9.28 -15.09
C LYS A 199 -3.33 10.80 -14.83
N MET A 200 -4.10 11.32 -13.88
CA MET A 200 -4.02 12.71 -13.45
C MET A 200 -2.60 13.06 -12.98
N PRO A 201 -2.20 14.34 -13.05
CA PRO A 201 -0.92 14.76 -12.49
C PRO A 201 -0.79 14.31 -11.03
N TRP A 202 0.32 13.64 -10.68
CA TRP A 202 0.49 13.04 -9.35
C TRP A 202 0.29 14.05 -8.21
N MET A 203 0.68 15.31 -8.44
CA MET A 203 0.47 16.43 -7.51
C MET A 203 -1.00 16.62 -7.14
N GLN A 204 -1.91 16.56 -8.11
CA GLN A 204 -3.34 16.70 -7.85
C GLN A 204 -3.87 15.54 -6.99
N VAL A 205 -3.39 14.33 -7.27
CA VAL A 205 -3.78 13.12 -6.56
C VAL A 205 -3.28 13.15 -5.11
N ILE A 206 -2.02 13.54 -4.89
CA ILE A 206 -1.44 13.59 -3.53
C ILE A 206 -2.02 14.70 -2.68
N THR A 207 -2.29 15.87 -3.26
CA THR A 207 -2.97 16.95 -2.54
C THR A 207 -4.35 16.49 -2.07
N THR A 208 -5.10 15.79 -2.92
CA THR A 208 -6.41 15.22 -2.55
C THR A 208 -6.29 14.20 -1.42
N MET A 209 -5.31 13.29 -1.48
CA MET A 209 -5.06 12.34 -0.40
C MET A 209 -4.77 13.05 0.92
N HIS A 210 -3.79 13.95 0.93
CA HIS A 210 -3.33 14.56 2.17
C HIS A 210 -4.41 15.44 2.81
N GLN A 211 -4.96 16.38 2.03
CA GLN A 211 -5.89 17.38 2.54
C GLN A 211 -7.29 16.84 2.80
N LYS A 212 -7.72 15.80 2.08
CA LYS A 212 -9.11 15.33 2.13
C LYS A 212 -9.29 13.90 2.61
N VAL A 213 -8.28 13.04 2.51
CA VAL A 213 -8.38 11.67 3.04
C VAL A 213 -7.74 11.60 4.42
N HIS A 214 -6.44 11.90 4.52
CA HIS A 214 -5.71 11.78 5.78
C HIS A 214 -6.23 12.74 6.84
N GLU A 215 -6.38 14.03 6.50
CA GLU A 215 -6.82 15.04 7.48
C GLU A 215 -8.23 14.74 8.03
N ASN A 216 -9.17 14.38 7.17
CA ASN A 216 -10.54 14.06 7.60
C ASN A 216 -10.60 12.80 8.47
N LEU A 217 -9.78 11.77 8.22
CA LEU A 217 -9.71 10.59 9.10
C LEU A 217 -9.02 10.90 10.42
N ARG A 218 -7.96 11.71 10.37
CA ARG A 218 -7.25 12.18 11.55
C ARG A 218 -8.19 12.95 12.48
N MET A 219 -8.94 13.89 11.93
CA MET A 219 -9.95 14.65 12.68
C MET A 219 -11.13 13.79 13.11
N GLY A 220 -11.69 12.97 12.21
CA GLY A 220 -12.88 12.16 12.47
C GLY A 220 -12.69 11.07 13.51
N PHE A 221 -11.48 10.56 13.70
CA PHE A 221 -11.16 9.56 14.73
C PHE A 221 -10.22 10.08 15.82
N ASN A 222 -9.91 11.38 15.83
CA ASN A 222 -8.92 11.99 16.72
C ASN A 222 -7.59 11.20 16.74
N LEU A 223 -7.11 10.77 15.58
CA LEU A 223 -5.94 9.90 15.48
C LEU A 223 -4.69 10.70 15.84
N GLN A 224 -3.95 10.21 16.83
CA GLN A 224 -2.55 10.54 16.96
C GLN A 224 -1.80 9.76 15.88
N MET A 225 -1.62 10.37 14.71
CA MET A 225 -0.74 9.82 13.69
C MET A 225 0.69 9.89 14.23
N LYS A 226 1.12 8.88 14.99
CA LYS A 226 2.54 8.69 15.33
C LYS A 226 3.27 8.41 14.03
N MET A 227 3.99 9.41 13.59
CA MET A 227 4.87 9.40 12.43
C MET A 227 5.99 8.40 12.70
N GLN A 228 5.92 7.22 12.10
CA GLN A 228 7.08 6.33 12.05
C GLN A 228 7.90 6.75 10.84
N MET A 229 9.09 7.27 11.13
CA MET A 229 10.19 7.51 10.20
C MET A 229 10.62 6.21 9.53
#